data_AF-A0A0G0CUM6-F1
#
_entry.id   AF-A0A0G0CUM6-F1
#
_cell.length_a   1.000
_cell.length_b   1.000
_cell.length_c   1.000
_cell.angle_alpha   90.00
_cell.angle_beta   90.00
_cell.angle_gamma   90.00
#
_symmetry.space_group_name_H-M   'P 1'
#
loop_
_entity.id
_entity.type
_entity.pdbx_description
1 polymer ?
#
loop_
_entity_poly.entity_id
_entity_poly.type
_entity_poly.pdbx_seq_one_letter_code
_entity_poly.pdbx_strand_id
1 'polypeptide(L)'
;MKRIFAVLVLLFSLFTCPARAEGEFTTDVDVTYSVKESGITEVTNKIILTNVFSNLYATSYTIILDSINPKNILGYDTNGPLVVETTTNESKTIIAIKFNDAVVGKDKSRNFWISFEESSFAIRTGEVWEISIPRLSENTTFNNYYVNLLIPEKLGQEAYISPLPREKFKYNGYVHYKFNKTDVTKTGITAGFGEFQVFSFTLNYHLENPLTHEALTEITLPPDTAFQRVYYTNLVPKPTDIKVDLDGNWIATYTLKSRERVDVVASGNVQIFSPLRAFLTPSQESLNASLKTDEYWQSDNPEIIKLAKELKTPKAIYDFVSTKLKYDFQRVQPNVERFGALKALQYENNAICMEFTDLFIALSRAAGIPAREVNGFAYTENPDIQPLSLVNDVLHAWPEYFDSEKSAWIPIDPTWGSTTGGVDYFNKLDLRHFSFVMHGQNSKFPYAAGSYKLGTNPQKDVFVSFGELPKERNTKLLLNAKLSGWIPLVSNKLEFEIINNGPTAIYNLTPKVYFDKTEVNTNTTINNLLPFSSYKSSIDIPFSFLATKTPDTVKVLVQDQEITIKTTKKEILIYNLLFVFIVTISIIVTILFRLKKWKLTKIGQAFRVFIHSGKAKPESTSENR
;
A
#
# COMPACT_ATOMS: atom_id res chain seq x y z
N MET A 1 -49.89 19.60 -66.56
CA MET A 1 -50.26 18.67 -65.47
C MET A 1 -49.39 17.40 -65.35
N LYS A 2 -48.47 17.07 -66.28
CA LYS A 2 -47.61 15.86 -66.17
C LYS A 2 -46.26 16.05 -65.43
N ARG A 3 -45.83 17.28 -65.14
CA ARG A 3 -44.55 17.55 -64.43
C ARG A 3 -44.67 17.72 -62.91
N ILE A 4 -45.87 17.95 -62.39
CA ILE A 4 -46.11 18.07 -60.93
C ILE A 4 -46.31 16.69 -60.28
N PHE A 5 -46.77 15.70 -61.05
CA PHE A 5 -46.96 14.32 -60.55
C PHE A 5 -45.64 13.55 -60.38
N ALA A 6 -44.59 13.91 -61.13
CA ALA A 6 -43.28 13.28 -61.02
C ALA A 6 -42.47 13.75 -59.79
N VAL A 7 -42.76 14.95 -59.27
CA VAL A 7 -42.09 15.49 -58.07
C VAL A 7 -42.75 14.95 -56.79
N LEU A 8 -44.04 14.63 -56.82
CA LEU A 8 -44.74 14.03 -55.67
C LEU A 8 -44.41 12.55 -55.44
N VAL A 9 -44.05 11.81 -56.50
CA VAL A 9 -43.63 10.39 -56.40
C VAL A 9 -42.17 10.27 -55.97
N LEU A 10 -41.32 11.28 -56.19
CA LEU A 10 -39.93 11.28 -55.70
C LEU A 10 -39.81 11.70 -54.23
N LEU A 11 -40.79 12.41 -53.68
CA LEU A 11 -40.82 12.88 -52.28
C LEU A 11 -41.34 11.83 -51.29
N PHE A 12 -41.96 10.73 -51.77
CA PHE A 12 -42.42 9.62 -50.91
C PHE A 12 -41.39 8.48 -50.77
N SER A 13 -40.26 8.55 -51.49
CA SER A 13 -39.22 7.50 -51.47
C SER A 13 -38.11 7.73 -50.44
N LEU A 14 -38.17 8.81 -49.66
CA LEU A 14 -37.12 9.22 -48.71
C LEU A 14 -37.49 9.02 -47.22
N PHE A 15 -38.60 8.36 -46.92
CA PHE A 15 -38.96 7.96 -45.56
C PHE A 15 -38.90 6.44 -45.40
N THR A 16 -37.73 5.84 -45.63
CA THR A 16 -37.43 4.53 -45.06
C THR A 16 -37.09 4.74 -43.59
N CYS A 17 -38.14 4.79 -42.75
CA CYS A 17 -37.94 4.60 -41.32
C CYS A 17 -37.31 3.20 -41.16
N PRO A 18 -36.15 3.04 -40.50
CA PRO A 18 -35.60 1.72 -40.25
C PRO A 18 -36.60 0.97 -39.37
N ALA A 19 -37.38 0.08 -39.99
CA ALA A 19 -38.22 -0.87 -39.29
C ALA A 19 -37.25 -1.82 -38.55
N ARG A 20 -36.95 -1.50 -37.29
CA ARG A 20 -36.38 -2.48 -36.37
C ARG A 20 -37.43 -3.58 -36.23
N ALA A 21 -37.07 -4.81 -36.61
CA ALA A 21 -37.89 -5.97 -36.33
C ALA A 21 -38.15 -6.02 -34.82
N GLU A 22 -39.40 -5.79 -34.42
CA GLU A 22 -39.83 -5.93 -33.03
C GLU A 22 -39.80 -7.42 -32.70
N GLY A 23 -39.13 -7.80 -31.60
CA GLY A 23 -39.07 -9.19 -31.17
C GLY A 23 -40.46 -9.74 -30.88
N GLU A 24 -40.67 -11.04 -31.06
CA GLU A 24 -41.98 -11.70 -30.83
C GLU A 24 -42.47 -11.58 -29.38
N PHE A 25 -41.53 -11.41 -28.45
CA PHE A 25 -41.78 -11.25 -27.02
C PHE A 25 -40.87 -10.16 -26.44
N THR A 26 -41.38 -9.45 -25.44
CA THR A 26 -40.55 -8.64 -24.53
C THR A 26 -40.29 -9.43 -23.26
N THR A 27 -39.10 -9.25 -22.68
CA THR A 27 -38.68 -9.98 -21.48
C THR A 27 -38.13 -9.01 -20.45
N ASP A 28 -38.70 -9.04 -19.24
CA ASP A 28 -38.19 -8.35 -18.08
C ASP A 28 -37.64 -9.37 -17.07
N VAL A 29 -36.46 -9.11 -16.53
CA VAL A 29 -35.79 -10.02 -15.59
C VAL A 29 -35.42 -9.27 -14.31
N ASP A 30 -35.72 -9.91 -13.20
CA ASP A 30 -35.29 -9.50 -11.86
C ASP A 30 -34.54 -10.68 -11.24
N VAL A 31 -33.20 -10.59 -11.22
CA VAL A 31 -32.33 -11.66 -10.71
C VAL A 31 -31.86 -11.32 -9.30
N THR A 32 -31.94 -12.30 -8.41
CA THR A 32 -31.45 -12.20 -7.04
C THR A 32 -30.32 -13.19 -6.84
N TYR A 33 -29.14 -12.71 -6.43
CA TYR A 33 -28.01 -13.49 -5.97
C TYR A 33 -27.95 -13.39 -4.45
N SER A 34 -28.35 -14.46 -3.75
CA SER A 34 -28.30 -14.53 -2.30
C SER A 34 -27.13 -15.39 -1.85
N VAL A 35 -26.10 -14.74 -1.32
CA VAL A 35 -24.90 -15.42 -0.82
C VAL A 35 -25.22 -16.00 0.57
N LYS A 36 -24.92 -17.28 0.80
CA LYS A 36 -25.03 -17.92 2.11
C LYS A 36 -23.72 -17.79 2.87
N GLU A 37 -23.75 -17.96 4.19
CA GLU A 37 -22.53 -17.97 5.04
C GLU A 37 -21.51 -19.04 4.62
N SER A 38 -21.97 -20.09 3.92
CA SER A 38 -21.12 -21.15 3.37
C SER A 38 -20.39 -20.75 2.08
N GLY A 39 -20.70 -19.60 1.47
CA GLY A 39 -20.24 -19.21 0.13
C GLY A 39 -21.10 -19.74 -1.02
N ILE A 40 -22.02 -20.67 -0.76
CA ILE A 40 -22.99 -21.09 -1.78
C ILE A 40 -23.92 -19.92 -2.07
N THR A 41 -24.05 -19.57 -3.35
CA THR A 41 -24.94 -18.51 -3.80
C THR A 41 -26.19 -19.12 -4.42
N GLU A 42 -27.34 -18.75 -3.88
CA GLU A 42 -28.65 -19.10 -4.44
C GLU A 42 -29.07 -18.01 -5.41
N VAL A 43 -29.24 -18.38 -6.68
CA VAL A 43 -29.63 -17.48 -7.76
C VAL A 43 -31.08 -17.73 -8.10
N THR A 44 -31.91 -16.69 -8.06
CA THR A 44 -33.31 -16.75 -8.46
C THR A 44 -33.58 -15.72 -9.56
N ASN A 45 -33.93 -16.18 -10.75
CA ASN A 45 -34.33 -15.35 -11.88
C ASN A 45 -35.85 -15.30 -11.92
N LYS A 46 -36.45 -14.14 -11.63
CA LYS A 46 -37.86 -13.88 -11.89
C LYS A 46 -37.99 -13.30 -13.30
N ILE A 47 -38.74 -13.97 -14.16
CA ILE A 47 -38.86 -13.64 -15.57
C ILE A 47 -40.32 -13.32 -15.90
N ILE A 48 -40.53 -12.18 -16.55
CA ILE A 48 -41.82 -11.73 -17.07
C ILE A 48 -41.70 -11.73 -18.60
N LEU A 49 -42.38 -12.66 -19.24
CA LEU A 49 -42.41 -12.78 -20.70
C LEU A 49 -43.73 -12.24 -21.22
N THR A 50 -43.70 -11.14 -21.97
CA THR A 50 -44.89 -10.48 -22.50
C THR A 50 -44.97 -10.64 -24.01
N ASN A 51 -46.13 -11.06 -24.49
CA ASN A 51 -46.37 -11.32 -25.89
C ASN A 51 -46.67 -10.04 -26.67
N VAL A 52 -45.94 -9.80 -27.76
CA VAL A 52 -46.13 -8.62 -28.61
C VAL A 52 -47.22 -8.85 -29.66
N PHE A 53 -47.51 -10.12 -30.00
CA PHE A 53 -48.44 -10.52 -31.04
C PHE A 53 -49.70 -11.20 -30.46
N SER A 54 -50.82 -11.12 -31.17
CA SER A 54 -52.08 -11.74 -30.73
C SER A 54 -52.19 -13.22 -31.10
N ASN A 55 -51.40 -13.69 -32.06
CA ASN A 55 -51.51 -15.00 -32.69
C ASN A 55 -50.33 -15.95 -32.38
N LEU A 56 -49.39 -15.55 -31.53
CA LEU A 56 -48.26 -16.37 -31.09
C LEU A 56 -48.39 -16.71 -29.60
N TYR A 57 -47.68 -17.73 -29.14
CA TYR A 57 -47.43 -17.99 -27.73
C TYR A 57 -46.12 -18.77 -27.58
N ALA A 58 -45.43 -18.58 -26.46
CA ALA A 58 -44.19 -19.30 -26.18
C ALA A 58 -44.49 -20.68 -25.60
N THR A 59 -43.83 -21.71 -26.12
CA THR A 59 -43.89 -23.10 -25.62
C THR A 59 -42.75 -23.44 -24.65
N SER A 60 -41.64 -22.71 -24.76
CA SER A 60 -40.48 -22.87 -23.89
C SER A 60 -39.67 -21.59 -23.75
N TYR A 61 -38.84 -21.52 -22.72
CA TYR A 61 -37.85 -20.46 -22.52
C TYR A 61 -36.49 -21.06 -22.21
N THR A 62 -35.43 -20.50 -22.78
CA THR A 62 -34.07 -21.02 -22.62
C THR A 62 -33.15 -19.94 -22.07
N ILE A 63 -32.43 -20.26 -21.00
CA ILE A 63 -31.31 -19.45 -20.50
C ILE A 63 -30.00 -20.20 -20.74
N ILE A 64 -28.98 -19.46 -21.16
CA ILE A 64 -27.62 -19.97 -21.39
C ILE A 64 -26.72 -19.37 -20.33
N LEU A 65 -26.11 -20.22 -19.51
CA LEU A 65 -25.13 -19.83 -18.51
C LEU A 65 -23.74 -20.16 -19.05
N ASP A 66 -22.89 -19.15 -19.14
CA ASP A 66 -21.52 -19.29 -19.64
C ASP A 66 -20.57 -19.50 -18.46
N SER A 67 -19.79 -20.58 -18.50
CA SER A 67 -18.79 -20.97 -17.51
C SER A 67 -19.34 -21.09 -16.08
N ILE A 68 -20.63 -21.44 -15.96
CA ILE A 68 -21.35 -21.65 -14.70
C ILE A 68 -21.89 -23.08 -14.69
N ASN A 69 -21.69 -23.77 -13.57
CA ASN A 69 -22.11 -25.15 -13.38
C ASN A 69 -23.20 -25.27 -12.29
N PRO A 70 -24.42 -24.82 -12.59
CA PRO A 70 -25.49 -24.69 -11.60
C PRO A 70 -25.90 -26.05 -11.02
N LYS A 71 -26.21 -26.07 -9.72
CA LYS A 71 -26.78 -27.22 -9.00
C LYS A 71 -28.20 -26.91 -8.56
N ASN A 72 -28.97 -27.94 -8.22
CA ASN A 72 -30.31 -27.81 -7.66
C ASN A 72 -31.24 -26.90 -8.49
N ILE A 73 -31.21 -27.09 -9.81
CA ILE A 73 -31.97 -26.25 -10.75
C ILE A 73 -33.46 -26.55 -10.61
N LEU A 74 -34.26 -25.51 -10.42
CA LEU A 74 -35.71 -25.58 -10.33
C LEU A 74 -36.33 -24.54 -11.24
N GLY A 75 -37.43 -24.92 -11.89
CA GLY A 75 -38.28 -24.04 -12.67
C GLY A 75 -39.70 -24.13 -12.14
N TYR A 76 -40.35 -23.00 -11.92
CA TYR A 76 -41.71 -22.96 -11.39
C TYR A 76 -42.45 -21.69 -11.83
N ASP A 77 -43.77 -21.74 -11.81
CA ASP A 77 -44.65 -20.58 -12.01
C ASP A 77 -45.70 -20.50 -10.89
N THR A 78 -46.74 -19.70 -11.07
CA THR A 78 -47.81 -19.54 -10.08
C THR A 78 -48.66 -20.80 -9.88
N ASN A 79 -48.62 -21.75 -10.82
CA ASN A 79 -49.39 -22.99 -10.80
C ASN A 79 -48.59 -24.17 -10.26
N GLY A 80 -47.26 -24.04 -10.11
CA GLY A 80 -46.39 -25.04 -9.52
C GLY A 80 -45.09 -25.28 -10.30
N PRO A 81 -44.47 -26.46 -10.15
CA PRO A 81 -43.21 -26.77 -10.82
C PRO A 81 -43.39 -26.95 -12.35
N LEU A 82 -42.39 -26.50 -13.09
CA LEU A 82 -42.27 -26.64 -14.55
C LEU A 82 -41.25 -27.71 -14.91
N VAL A 83 -41.37 -28.26 -16.13
CA VAL A 83 -40.38 -29.21 -16.64
C VAL A 83 -39.11 -28.46 -17.02
N VAL A 84 -37.99 -28.85 -16.43
CA VAL A 84 -36.66 -28.30 -16.67
C VAL A 84 -35.81 -29.34 -17.39
N GLU A 85 -35.25 -28.96 -18.53
CA GLU A 85 -34.28 -29.76 -19.28
C GLU A 85 -32.94 -29.04 -19.29
N THR A 86 -31.86 -29.76 -18.98
CA THR A 86 -30.53 -29.19 -18.84
C THR A 86 -29.56 -29.91 -19.77
N THR A 87 -28.83 -29.13 -20.57
CA THR A 87 -27.76 -29.66 -21.43
C THR A 87 -26.48 -28.90 -21.14
N THR A 88 -25.44 -29.62 -20.77
CA THR A 88 -24.10 -29.05 -20.53
C THR A 88 -23.19 -29.45 -21.69
N ASN A 89 -22.52 -28.46 -22.29
CA ASN A 89 -21.51 -28.68 -23.32
C ASN A 89 -20.26 -27.87 -22.99
N GLU A 90 -19.09 -28.51 -22.92
CA GLU A 90 -17.74 -27.96 -22.61
C GLU A 90 -17.73 -26.81 -21.56
N SER A 91 -18.14 -25.58 -21.91
CA SER A 91 -18.20 -24.40 -21.04
C SER A 91 -19.58 -23.78 -20.81
N LYS A 92 -20.67 -24.29 -21.41
CA LYS A 92 -22.01 -23.68 -21.34
C LYS A 92 -23.04 -24.65 -20.77
N THR A 93 -23.87 -24.14 -19.86
CA THR A 93 -25.05 -24.84 -19.36
C THR A 93 -26.31 -24.21 -19.93
N ILE A 94 -27.08 -24.98 -20.70
CA ILE A 94 -28.35 -24.57 -21.28
C ILE A 94 -29.47 -25.11 -20.38
N ILE A 95 -30.31 -24.21 -19.87
CA ILE A 95 -31.49 -24.57 -19.07
C ILE A 95 -32.72 -24.20 -19.90
N ALA A 96 -33.49 -25.21 -20.31
CA ALA A 96 -34.74 -25.05 -21.04
C ALA A 96 -35.94 -25.33 -20.12
N ILE A 97 -36.86 -24.38 -20.04
CA ILE A 97 -38.12 -24.47 -19.30
C ILE A 97 -39.24 -24.72 -20.30
N LYS A 98 -40.01 -25.80 -20.12
CA LYS A 98 -41.20 -26.08 -20.93
C LYS A 98 -42.45 -25.59 -20.21
N PHE A 99 -43.33 -24.92 -20.96
CA PHE A 99 -44.58 -24.41 -20.45
C PHE A 99 -45.73 -25.40 -20.69
N ASN A 100 -46.56 -25.62 -19.68
CA ASN A 100 -47.64 -26.62 -19.71
C ASN A 100 -48.96 -26.07 -20.27
N ASP A 101 -49.04 -24.76 -20.48
CA ASP A 101 -50.23 -24.00 -20.88
C ASP A 101 -49.88 -22.93 -21.91
N ALA A 102 -50.89 -22.43 -22.64
CA ALA A 102 -50.70 -21.40 -23.66
C ALA A 102 -51.18 -20.03 -23.15
N VAL A 103 -50.30 -19.02 -23.20
CA VAL A 103 -50.65 -17.62 -22.90
C VAL A 103 -50.71 -16.86 -24.23
N VAL A 104 -51.93 -16.72 -24.75
CA VAL A 104 -52.20 -16.14 -26.07
C VAL A 104 -52.82 -14.75 -25.91
N GLY A 105 -52.43 -13.83 -26.80
CA GLY A 105 -52.98 -12.49 -26.88
C GLY A 105 -51.90 -11.43 -26.67
N LYS A 106 -52.04 -10.32 -27.41
CA LYS A 106 -51.17 -9.17 -27.29
C LYS A 106 -51.21 -8.62 -25.85
N ASP A 107 -50.05 -8.25 -25.32
CA ASP A 107 -49.84 -7.71 -23.98
C ASP A 107 -50.18 -8.69 -22.85
N LYS A 108 -50.39 -9.98 -23.16
CA LYS A 108 -50.49 -11.02 -22.14
C LYS A 108 -49.10 -11.44 -21.69
N SER A 109 -48.93 -11.52 -20.37
CA SER A 109 -47.66 -11.85 -19.75
C SER A 109 -47.74 -13.17 -18.98
N ARG A 110 -46.64 -13.93 -19.02
CA ARG A 110 -46.38 -15.06 -18.14
C ARG A 110 -45.28 -14.69 -17.17
N ASN A 111 -45.48 -15.01 -15.89
CA ASN A 111 -44.47 -14.89 -14.85
C ASN A 111 -43.98 -16.30 -14.46
N PHE A 112 -42.68 -16.50 -14.40
CA PHE A 112 -42.08 -17.75 -13.96
C PHE A 112 -40.70 -17.48 -13.34
N TRP A 113 -40.17 -18.49 -12.66
CA TRP A 113 -38.91 -18.43 -11.95
C TRP A 113 -38.00 -19.57 -12.35
N ILE A 114 -36.70 -19.26 -12.42
CA ILE A 114 -35.63 -20.25 -12.54
C ILE A 114 -34.68 -20.01 -11.38
N SER A 115 -34.54 -21.00 -10.49
CA SER A 115 -33.59 -20.94 -9.38
C SER A 115 -32.53 -22.03 -9.47
N PHE A 116 -31.32 -21.73 -9.02
CA PHE A 116 -30.22 -22.69 -8.91
C PHE A 116 -29.20 -22.24 -7.86
N GLU A 117 -28.31 -23.14 -7.47
CA GLU A 117 -27.20 -22.87 -6.57
C GLU A 117 -25.87 -22.92 -7.32
N GLU A 118 -24.96 -22.00 -6.99
CA GLU A 118 -23.59 -21.98 -7.52
C GLU A 118 -22.58 -21.52 -6.46
N SER A 119 -21.43 -22.17 -6.42
CA SER A 119 -20.38 -21.92 -5.42
C SER A 119 -19.27 -20.97 -5.87
N SER A 120 -19.08 -20.74 -7.17
CA SER A 120 -17.99 -19.91 -7.70
C SER A 120 -18.21 -18.40 -7.56
N PHE A 121 -19.44 -17.94 -7.29
CA PHE A 121 -19.74 -16.51 -7.17
C PHE A 121 -19.23 -15.88 -5.86
N ALA A 122 -18.97 -16.66 -4.82
CA ALA A 122 -18.49 -16.17 -3.54
C ALA A 122 -17.37 -17.08 -3.00
N ILE A 123 -16.13 -16.60 -3.04
CA ILE A 123 -14.94 -17.34 -2.68
C ILE A 123 -14.31 -16.69 -1.46
N ARG A 124 -13.92 -17.49 -0.46
CA ARG A 124 -13.18 -16.99 0.70
C ARG A 124 -11.68 -17.09 0.44
N THR A 125 -11.02 -15.94 0.42
CA THR A 125 -9.56 -15.81 0.30
C THR A 125 -9.02 -15.21 1.60
N GLY A 126 -8.34 -16.03 2.41
CA GLY A 126 -7.88 -15.60 3.74
C GLY A 126 -9.02 -15.09 4.64
N GLU A 127 -8.96 -13.79 4.96
CA GLU A 127 -9.90 -13.12 5.88
C GLU A 127 -11.06 -12.43 5.15
N VAL A 128 -11.07 -12.51 3.82
CA VAL A 128 -11.99 -11.77 2.96
C VAL A 128 -12.87 -12.71 2.15
N TRP A 129 -14.12 -12.29 1.93
CA TRP A 129 -15.01 -12.89 0.95
C TRP A 129 -14.99 -12.06 -0.34
N GLU A 130 -14.61 -12.71 -1.43
CA GLU A 130 -14.59 -12.14 -2.77
C GLU A 130 -15.84 -12.61 -3.53
N ILE A 131 -16.64 -11.63 -3.96
CA ILE A 131 -17.88 -11.84 -4.70
C ILE A 131 -17.67 -11.42 -6.14
N SER A 132 -18.00 -12.29 -7.08
CA SER A 132 -17.93 -12.03 -8.52
C SER A 132 -19.22 -12.47 -9.20
N ILE A 133 -19.99 -11.51 -9.71
CA ILE A 133 -21.19 -11.73 -10.51
C ILE A 133 -20.87 -11.40 -11.96
N PRO A 134 -21.12 -12.32 -12.90
CA PRO A 134 -20.78 -12.12 -14.31
C PRO A 134 -21.53 -10.95 -14.92
N ARG A 135 -20.91 -10.31 -15.92
CA ARG A 135 -21.56 -9.26 -16.71
C ARG A 135 -22.72 -9.81 -17.54
N LEU A 136 -23.68 -8.95 -17.81
CA LEU A 136 -24.76 -9.24 -18.74
C LEU A 136 -24.25 -9.19 -20.18
N SER A 137 -24.56 -10.21 -20.98
CA SER A 137 -24.17 -10.25 -22.40
C SER A 137 -24.84 -9.14 -23.21
N GLU A 138 -24.07 -8.48 -24.08
CA GLU A 138 -24.55 -7.37 -24.93
C GLU A 138 -25.64 -7.79 -25.92
N ASN A 139 -25.69 -9.08 -26.27
CA ASN A 139 -26.69 -9.63 -27.20
C ASN A 139 -28.06 -9.88 -26.56
N THR A 140 -28.27 -9.48 -25.29
CA THR A 140 -29.52 -9.69 -24.58
C THR A 140 -30.58 -8.64 -24.93
N THR A 141 -31.76 -9.11 -25.33
CA THR A 141 -32.90 -8.29 -25.75
C THR A 141 -33.82 -7.88 -24.59
N PHE A 142 -33.35 -8.00 -23.34
CA PHE A 142 -34.15 -7.66 -22.16
C PHE A 142 -34.61 -6.20 -22.18
N ASN A 143 -35.89 -5.97 -21.89
CA ASN A 143 -36.45 -4.63 -21.78
C ASN A 143 -35.97 -3.99 -20.47
N ASN A 144 -36.30 -4.61 -19.34
CA ASN A 144 -35.70 -4.31 -18.03
C ASN A 144 -34.89 -5.48 -17.50
N TYR A 145 -33.78 -5.16 -16.82
CA TYR A 145 -32.93 -6.12 -16.13
C TYR A 145 -32.48 -5.52 -14.80
N TYR A 146 -32.81 -6.19 -13.70
CA TYR A 146 -32.43 -5.78 -12.34
C TYR A 146 -31.62 -6.89 -11.69
N VAL A 147 -30.58 -6.49 -10.96
CA VAL A 147 -29.75 -7.40 -10.16
C VAL A 147 -29.84 -6.99 -8.70
N ASN A 148 -30.20 -7.94 -7.86
CA ASN A 148 -30.17 -7.80 -6.40
C ASN A 148 -29.08 -8.73 -5.87
N LEU A 149 -28.09 -8.16 -5.20
CA LEU A 149 -27.06 -8.91 -4.50
C LEU A 149 -27.31 -8.81 -2.99
N LEU A 150 -27.49 -9.96 -2.34
CA LEU A 150 -27.82 -10.08 -0.92
C LEU A 150 -26.66 -10.75 -0.21
N ILE A 151 -26.02 -10.00 0.70
CA ILE A 151 -24.82 -10.41 1.42
C ILE A 151 -25.14 -10.51 2.92
N PRO A 152 -24.95 -11.65 3.59
CA PRO A 152 -25.13 -11.76 5.03
C PRO A 152 -24.21 -10.80 5.78
N GLU A 153 -24.73 -10.10 6.80
CA GLU A 153 -23.92 -9.15 7.59
C GLU A 153 -22.73 -9.83 8.30
N LYS A 154 -22.79 -11.15 8.49
CA LYS A 154 -21.70 -11.95 9.08
C LYS A 154 -20.50 -12.15 8.16
N LEU A 155 -20.62 -11.91 6.84
CA LEU A 155 -19.47 -12.00 5.93
C LEU A 155 -18.46 -10.85 6.11
N GLY A 156 -18.80 -9.84 6.91
CA GLY A 156 -17.92 -8.74 7.27
C GLY A 156 -18.37 -7.41 6.69
N GLN A 157 -17.56 -6.38 6.91
CA GLN A 157 -17.80 -5.06 6.33
C GLN A 157 -17.49 -5.06 4.83
N GLU A 158 -18.23 -4.27 4.06
CA GLU A 158 -17.89 -4.03 2.65
C GLU A 158 -16.55 -3.30 2.56
N ALA A 159 -15.52 -3.98 2.07
CA ALA A 159 -14.24 -3.37 1.75
C ALA A 159 -14.39 -2.52 0.48
N TYR A 160 -15.03 -3.09 -0.53
CA TYR A 160 -15.30 -2.45 -1.81
C TYR A 160 -16.47 -3.11 -2.54
N ILE A 161 -17.09 -2.36 -3.45
CA ILE A 161 -18.04 -2.88 -4.44
C ILE A 161 -17.95 -2.06 -5.72
N SER A 162 -17.88 -2.73 -6.87
CA SER A 162 -17.93 -2.09 -8.18
C SER A 162 -18.76 -2.91 -9.16
N PRO A 163 -19.64 -2.30 -9.98
CA PRO A 163 -19.98 -0.87 -9.97
C PRO A 163 -20.64 -0.44 -8.65
N LEU A 164 -20.81 0.87 -8.44
CA LEU A 164 -21.55 1.35 -7.28
C LEU A 164 -23.05 1.00 -7.41
N PRO A 165 -23.67 0.48 -6.34
CA PRO A 165 -25.09 0.13 -6.35
C PRO A 165 -25.97 1.38 -6.43
N ARG A 166 -27.15 1.23 -7.05
CA ARG A 166 -28.20 2.28 -7.09
C ARG A 166 -28.86 2.47 -5.74
N GLU A 167 -29.06 1.37 -5.01
CA GLU A 167 -29.58 1.36 -3.65
C GLU A 167 -28.77 0.39 -2.79
N LYS A 168 -28.56 0.78 -1.53
CA LYS A 168 -27.92 -0.04 -0.49
C LYS A 168 -28.73 0.10 0.80
N PHE A 169 -29.17 -1.01 1.38
CA PHE A 169 -29.87 -1.01 2.66
C PHE A 169 -29.69 -2.34 3.40
N LYS A 170 -29.93 -2.33 4.71
CA LYS A 170 -29.90 -3.53 5.55
C LYS A 170 -31.31 -4.00 5.83
N TYR A 171 -31.56 -5.30 5.65
CA TYR A 171 -32.86 -5.92 5.93
C TYR A 171 -32.69 -7.41 6.21
N ASN A 172 -33.33 -7.91 7.27
CA ASN A 172 -33.32 -9.31 7.70
C ASN A 172 -31.92 -9.94 7.86
N GLY A 173 -30.93 -9.18 8.35
CA GLY A 173 -29.56 -9.68 8.55
C GLY A 173 -28.72 -9.78 7.27
N TYR A 174 -29.21 -9.22 6.16
CA TYR A 174 -28.51 -9.09 4.90
C TYR A 174 -28.31 -7.61 4.56
N VAL A 175 -27.20 -7.31 3.90
CA VAL A 175 -26.99 -6.09 3.14
C VAL A 175 -27.46 -6.33 1.70
N HIS A 176 -28.38 -5.49 1.25
CA HIS A 176 -28.98 -5.56 -0.08
C HIS A 176 -28.37 -4.51 -0.97
N TYR A 177 -27.96 -4.92 -2.16
CA TYR A 177 -27.39 -4.08 -3.21
C TYR A 177 -28.23 -4.22 -4.47
N LYS A 178 -28.70 -3.10 -5.01
CA LYS A 178 -29.50 -3.10 -6.24
C LYS A 178 -28.78 -2.44 -7.40
N PHE A 179 -28.86 -3.08 -8.56
CA PHE A 179 -28.29 -2.61 -9.82
C PHE A 179 -29.32 -2.72 -10.94
N ASN A 180 -29.12 -1.96 -12.01
CA ASN A 180 -29.93 -2.05 -13.21
C ASN A 180 -29.11 -2.58 -14.41
N LYS A 181 -29.77 -2.72 -15.55
CA LYS A 181 -29.19 -3.19 -16.80
C LYS A 181 -27.91 -2.43 -17.19
N THR A 182 -27.91 -1.11 -17.13
CA THR A 182 -26.78 -0.30 -17.62
C THR A 182 -25.55 -0.43 -16.74
N ASP A 183 -25.74 -0.73 -15.45
CA ASP A 183 -24.66 -0.94 -14.49
C ASP A 183 -23.89 -2.25 -14.78
N VAL A 184 -24.59 -3.32 -15.16
CA VAL A 184 -24.02 -4.67 -15.29
C VAL A 184 -23.75 -5.13 -16.74
N THR A 185 -24.08 -4.29 -17.73
CA THR A 185 -23.81 -4.62 -19.15
C THR A 185 -22.35 -4.38 -19.51
N LYS A 186 -21.73 -3.32 -18.97
CA LYS A 186 -20.32 -2.99 -19.29
C LYS A 186 -19.35 -3.87 -18.52
N THR A 187 -19.62 -4.08 -17.23
CA THR A 187 -18.78 -4.84 -16.30
C THR A 187 -19.63 -5.77 -15.46
N GLY A 188 -19.05 -6.84 -14.92
CA GLY A 188 -19.70 -7.63 -13.87
C GLY A 188 -19.76 -6.86 -12.55
N ILE A 189 -20.36 -7.47 -11.52
CA ILE A 189 -20.28 -6.94 -10.15
C ILE A 189 -19.15 -7.65 -9.42
N THR A 190 -18.26 -6.89 -8.82
CA THR A 190 -17.15 -7.41 -8.00
C THR A 190 -17.14 -6.71 -6.65
N ALA A 191 -17.18 -7.47 -5.57
CA ALA A 191 -17.25 -6.93 -4.21
C ALA A 191 -16.39 -7.75 -3.24
N GLY A 192 -15.77 -7.07 -2.29
CA GLY A 192 -14.96 -7.68 -1.24
C GLY A 192 -15.57 -7.38 0.12
N PHE A 193 -15.68 -8.39 0.97
CA PHE A 193 -16.21 -8.27 2.34
C PHE A 193 -15.18 -8.76 3.36
N GLY A 194 -14.79 -7.87 4.27
CA GLY A 194 -13.72 -8.01 5.25
C GLY A 194 -13.09 -6.66 5.56
N GLU A 195 -12.47 -6.48 6.73
CA GLU A 195 -11.85 -5.19 7.08
C GLU A 195 -10.50 -4.97 6.37
N PHE A 196 -9.73 -6.04 6.22
CA PHE A 196 -8.40 -6.06 5.59
C PHE A 196 -8.02 -7.51 5.27
N GLN A 197 -7.05 -7.69 4.36
CA GLN A 197 -6.41 -8.97 4.13
C GLN A 197 -5.05 -9.00 4.81
N VAL A 198 -4.62 -10.17 5.28
CA VAL A 198 -3.29 -10.38 5.85
C VAL A 198 -2.48 -11.35 4.98
N PHE A 199 -1.25 -10.97 4.70
CA PHE A 199 -0.24 -11.86 4.15
C PHE A 199 0.91 -12.05 5.15
N SER A 200 1.41 -13.28 5.24
CA SER A 200 2.71 -13.59 5.83
C SER A 200 3.76 -13.55 4.74
N PHE A 201 4.93 -12.98 5.03
CA PHE A 201 6.03 -12.92 4.08
C PHE A 201 7.37 -13.33 4.69
N THR A 202 8.23 -13.89 3.85
CA THR A 202 9.66 -14.08 4.07
C THR A 202 10.39 -13.70 2.78
N LEU A 203 11.33 -12.78 2.91
CA LEU A 203 12.10 -12.21 1.82
C LEU A 203 13.58 -12.47 2.09
N ASN A 204 14.23 -13.19 1.17
CA ASN A 204 15.66 -13.44 1.21
C ASN A 204 16.39 -12.45 0.29
N TYR A 205 17.51 -11.93 0.75
CA TYR A 205 18.36 -11.02 -0.01
C TYR A 205 19.80 -11.53 0.02
N HIS A 206 20.42 -11.67 -1.15
CA HIS A 206 21.79 -12.12 -1.27
C HIS A 206 22.70 -10.94 -1.62
N LEU A 207 23.49 -10.49 -0.65
CA LEU A 207 24.38 -9.34 -0.77
C LEU A 207 25.81 -9.81 -1.01
N GLU A 208 26.52 -9.10 -1.88
CA GLU A 208 27.93 -9.34 -2.15
C GLU A 208 28.67 -8.01 -2.25
N ASN A 209 29.85 -7.93 -1.63
CA ASN A 209 30.82 -6.88 -1.87
C ASN A 209 31.94 -7.39 -2.78
N PRO A 210 31.90 -7.10 -4.10
CA PRO A 210 32.95 -7.55 -5.02
C PRO A 210 34.26 -6.75 -4.88
N LEU A 211 34.33 -5.73 -4.02
CA LEU A 211 35.49 -4.84 -3.91
C LEU A 211 36.56 -5.40 -2.95
N THR A 212 37.77 -4.85 -3.08
CA THR A 212 38.93 -5.16 -2.22
C THR A 212 38.96 -4.38 -0.90
N HIS A 213 37.93 -3.57 -0.64
CA HIS A 213 37.76 -2.75 0.55
C HIS A 213 36.31 -2.83 1.05
N GLU A 214 36.07 -2.33 2.26
CA GLU A 214 34.73 -2.25 2.84
C GLU A 214 33.80 -1.37 1.99
N ALA A 215 32.56 -1.81 1.81
CA ALA A 215 31.57 -1.10 1.01
C ALA A 215 30.19 -1.16 1.68
N LEU A 216 29.38 -0.14 1.40
CA LEU A 216 27.97 -0.11 1.76
C LEU A 216 27.14 -0.77 0.67
N THR A 217 26.13 -1.52 1.08
CA THR A 217 25.09 -2.06 0.22
C THR A 217 23.74 -1.84 0.86
N GLU A 218 22.68 -1.87 0.06
CA GLU A 218 21.34 -1.48 0.48
C GLU A 218 20.31 -2.50 0.01
N ILE A 219 19.34 -2.78 0.88
CA ILE A 219 18.13 -3.51 0.53
C ILE A 219 16.91 -2.65 0.74
N THR A 220 15.90 -2.85 -0.10
CA THR A 220 14.57 -2.26 0.12
C THR A 220 13.67 -3.24 0.85
N LEU A 221 13.10 -2.75 1.95
CA LEU A 221 12.13 -3.44 2.78
C LEU A 221 10.71 -2.93 2.43
N PRO A 222 9.71 -3.82 2.29
CA PRO A 222 8.31 -3.41 2.15
C PRO A 222 7.91 -2.36 3.21
N PRO A 223 7.46 -1.18 2.78
CA PRO A 223 7.11 -0.09 3.68
C PRO A 223 5.61 -0.06 4.02
N ASP A 224 5.22 0.71 5.02
CA ASP A 224 3.82 1.11 5.19
C ASP A 224 3.39 2.08 4.08
N THR A 225 2.11 2.03 3.72
CA THR A 225 1.45 3.02 2.86
C THR A 225 0.07 3.37 3.42
N ALA A 226 -0.67 4.23 2.71
CA ALA A 226 -2.07 4.46 3.06
C ALA A 226 -2.93 3.17 2.94
N PHE A 227 -2.50 2.22 2.11
CA PHE A 227 -3.21 0.97 1.81
C PHE A 227 -2.55 -0.28 2.40
N GLN A 228 -1.38 -0.17 3.04
CA GLN A 228 -0.79 -1.31 3.76
C GLN A 228 -0.10 -0.95 5.06
N ARG A 229 -0.04 -1.90 6.00
CA ARG A 229 0.73 -1.79 7.24
C ARG A 229 1.53 -3.05 7.49
N VAL A 230 2.83 -2.91 7.69
CA VAL A 230 3.80 -3.99 7.82
C VAL A 230 4.20 -4.19 9.29
N TYR A 231 4.39 -5.45 9.65
CA TYR A 231 4.81 -5.91 10.96
C TYR A 231 6.02 -6.83 10.79
N TYR A 232 7.23 -6.33 11.03
CA TYR A 232 8.44 -7.13 10.92
C TYR A 232 8.66 -7.96 12.17
N THR A 233 8.73 -9.28 12.00
CA THR A 233 9.07 -10.20 13.09
C THR A 233 10.58 -10.39 13.19
N ASN A 234 11.25 -10.56 12.04
CA ASN A 234 12.70 -10.70 12.00
C ASN A 234 13.31 -9.88 10.86
N LEU A 235 14.51 -9.36 11.10
CA LEU A 235 15.42 -8.82 10.10
C LEU A 235 16.84 -9.23 10.52
N VAL A 236 17.37 -10.26 9.88
CA VAL A 236 18.62 -10.92 10.28
C VAL A 236 19.55 -11.08 9.07
N PRO A 237 20.84 -10.67 9.15
CA PRO A 237 21.44 -9.88 10.24
C PRO A 237 20.80 -8.49 10.35
N LYS A 238 21.05 -7.81 11.49
CA LYS A 238 20.56 -6.44 11.68
C LYS A 238 21.31 -5.46 10.76
N PRO A 239 20.63 -4.51 10.12
CA PRO A 239 21.28 -3.48 9.33
C PRO A 239 22.03 -2.49 10.22
N THR A 240 22.97 -1.77 9.60
CA THR A 240 23.67 -0.65 10.24
C THR A 240 22.71 0.52 10.47
N ASP A 241 21.82 0.78 9.51
CA ASP A 241 20.81 1.84 9.58
C ASP A 241 19.62 1.52 8.67
N ILE A 242 18.46 2.12 8.95
CA ILE A 242 17.28 2.06 8.08
C ILE A 242 16.71 3.46 7.93
N LYS A 243 16.57 3.92 6.68
CA LYS A 243 16.05 5.25 6.34
C LYS A 243 14.84 5.16 5.43
N VAL A 244 14.07 6.25 5.38
CA VAL A 244 13.01 6.43 4.40
C VAL A 244 13.56 7.30 3.26
N ASP A 245 13.43 6.83 2.02
CA ASP A 245 13.79 7.62 0.84
C ASP A 245 12.67 8.62 0.47
N LEU A 246 12.90 9.37 -0.61
CA LEU A 246 11.97 10.39 -1.12
C LEU A 246 10.64 9.81 -1.68
N ASP A 247 10.63 8.52 -2.04
CA ASP A 247 9.45 7.80 -2.53
C ASP A 247 8.69 7.07 -1.40
N GLY A 248 9.25 7.06 -0.19
CA GLY A 248 8.67 6.43 0.99
C GLY A 248 9.14 4.99 1.24
N ASN A 249 10.14 4.51 0.50
CA ASN A 249 10.70 3.18 0.68
C ASN A 249 11.55 3.10 1.93
N TRP A 250 11.56 1.94 2.59
CA TRP A 250 12.45 1.69 3.73
C TRP A 250 13.73 1.04 3.23
N ILE A 251 14.84 1.79 3.30
CA ILE A 251 16.15 1.38 2.79
C ILE A 251 17.01 0.99 3.98
N ALA A 252 17.34 -0.30 4.06
CA ALA A 252 18.22 -0.85 5.09
C ALA A 252 19.66 -0.98 4.54
N THR A 253 20.60 -0.34 5.22
CA THR A 253 22.01 -0.29 4.80
C THR A 253 22.84 -1.32 5.58
N TYR A 254 23.70 -2.05 4.85
CA TYR A 254 24.65 -3.02 5.40
C TYR A 254 26.08 -2.63 5.02
N THR A 255 27.00 -2.82 5.96
CA THR A 255 28.43 -2.63 5.74
C THR A 255 29.09 -3.99 5.55
N LEU A 256 29.58 -4.27 4.34
CA LEU A 256 30.21 -5.53 3.99
C LEU A 256 31.72 -5.35 3.87
N LYS A 257 32.47 -6.26 4.50
CA LYS A 257 33.92 -6.38 4.37
C LYS A 257 34.28 -6.74 2.92
N SER A 258 35.56 -6.58 2.60
CA SER A 258 36.08 -6.96 1.28
C SER A 258 35.74 -8.41 0.95
N ARG A 259 35.16 -8.64 -0.25
CA ARG A 259 34.77 -9.96 -0.76
C ARG A 259 33.76 -10.72 0.11
N GLU A 260 33.09 -10.03 1.03
CA GLU A 260 32.09 -10.64 1.89
C GLU A 260 30.78 -10.87 1.13
N ARG A 261 30.10 -11.97 1.48
CA ARG A 261 28.73 -12.27 1.07
C ARG A 261 27.88 -12.44 2.31
N VAL A 262 26.69 -11.86 2.29
CA VAL A 262 25.77 -11.86 3.42
C VAL A 262 24.37 -12.17 2.90
N ASP A 263 23.74 -13.18 3.48
CA ASP A 263 22.33 -13.46 3.27
C ASP A 263 21.51 -12.75 4.36
N VAL A 264 20.55 -11.93 3.94
CA VAL A 264 19.62 -11.24 4.82
C VAL A 264 18.23 -11.86 4.66
N VAL A 265 17.59 -12.16 5.79
CA VAL A 265 16.21 -12.65 5.85
C VAL A 265 15.35 -11.61 6.57
N ALA A 266 14.37 -11.07 5.85
CA ALA A 266 13.33 -10.22 6.41
C ALA A 266 12.00 -10.98 6.41
N SER A 267 11.35 -11.11 7.56
CA SER A 267 10.07 -11.83 7.67
C SER A 267 9.09 -11.10 8.57
N GLY A 268 7.81 -11.28 8.28
CA GLY A 268 6.74 -10.58 8.98
C GLY A 268 5.37 -10.81 8.37
N ASN A 269 4.46 -9.90 8.69
CA ASN A 269 3.10 -9.88 8.19
C ASN A 269 2.77 -8.50 7.63
N VAL A 270 1.86 -8.44 6.68
CA VAL A 270 1.32 -7.18 6.16
C VAL A 270 -0.20 -7.22 6.19
N GLN A 271 -0.81 -6.13 6.62
CA GLN A 271 -2.23 -5.85 6.43
C GLN A 271 -2.41 -5.02 5.18
N ILE A 272 -3.29 -5.46 4.28
CA ILE A 272 -3.71 -4.74 3.07
C ILE A 272 -5.12 -4.20 3.30
N PHE A 273 -5.34 -2.94 2.96
CA PHE A 273 -6.59 -2.23 3.13
C PHE A 273 -7.10 -1.76 1.77
N SER A 274 -8.40 -1.87 1.55
CA SER A 274 -9.07 -1.30 0.39
C SER A 274 -9.42 0.18 0.58
N PRO A 275 -9.98 0.61 1.74
CA PRO A 275 -10.24 2.02 1.97
C PRO A 275 -8.95 2.79 2.26
N LEU A 276 -8.90 4.04 1.77
CA LEU A 276 -7.83 4.97 2.06
C LEU A 276 -7.75 5.26 3.55
N ARG A 277 -6.57 5.08 4.16
CA ARG A 277 -6.30 5.45 5.55
C ARG A 277 -5.49 6.74 5.62
N ALA A 278 -5.64 7.46 6.72
CA ALA A 278 -4.77 8.58 7.04
C ALA A 278 -3.31 8.11 7.12
N PHE A 279 -2.44 8.73 6.34
CA PHE A 279 -1.01 8.41 6.28
C PHE A 279 -0.20 9.68 6.01
N LEU A 280 1.13 9.55 5.98
CA LEU A 280 2.03 10.67 5.71
C LEU A 280 1.74 11.27 4.32
N THR A 281 1.61 12.59 4.29
CA THR A 281 1.52 13.34 3.04
C THR A 281 2.91 13.40 2.39
N PRO A 282 3.04 13.14 1.08
CA PRO A 282 4.32 13.27 0.39
C PRO A 282 4.82 14.71 0.41
N SER A 283 6.15 14.88 0.42
CA SER A 283 6.76 16.21 0.33
C SER A 283 6.56 16.81 -1.08
N GLN A 284 6.57 18.14 -1.18
CA GLN A 284 6.53 18.81 -2.49
C GLN A 284 7.70 18.38 -3.39
N GLU A 285 8.85 18.09 -2.80
CA GLU A 285 10.02 17.56 -3.52
C GLU A 285 9.72 16.20 -4.16
N SER A 286 9.11 15.27 -3.41
CA SER A 286 8.68 13.96 -3.90
C SER A 286 7.68 14.08 -5.05
N LEU A 287 6.68 14.96 -4.91
CA LEU A 287 5.70 15.23 -5.97
C LEU A 287 6.34 15.81 -7.23
N ASN A 288 7.25 16.77 -7.08
CA ASN A 288 7.96 17.39 -8.21
C ASN A 288 8.90 16.39 -8.90
N ALA A 289 9.54 15.50 -8.15
CA ALA A 289 10.38 14.47 -8.73
C ALA A 289 9.55 13.44 -9.51
N SER A 290 8.35 13.11 -9.01
CA SER A 290 7.38 12.23 -9.67
C SER A 290 6.68 12.83 -10.89
N LEU A 291 7.12 14.00 -11.38
CA LEU A 291 6.70 14.62 -12.64
C LEU A 291 7.79 14.55 -13.73
N LYS A 292 9.02 14.19 -13.37
CA LYS A 292 10.15 14.20 -14.29
C LYS A 292 10.11 13.02 -15.25
N THR A 293 10.67 13.21 -16.45
CA THR A 293 10.95 12.12 -17.38
C THR A 293 12.05 11.22 -16.84
N ASP A 294 12.06 9.95 -17.24
CA ASP A 294 13.14 9.00 -16.99
C ASP A 294 13.20 7.95 -18.12
N GLU A 295 14.19 7.05 -18.08
CA GLU A 295 14.48 6.07 -19.13
C GLU A 295 13.25 5.31 -19.64
N TYR A 296 12.35 4.86 -18.75
CA TYR A 296 11.11 4.15 -19.13
C TYR A 296 9.84 5.01 -19.10
N TRP A 297 9.93 6.23 -18.57
CA TRP A 297 8.81 7.16 -18.41
C TRP A 297 9.06 8.41 -19.25
N GLN A 298 9.06 8.26 -20.58
CA GLN A 298 9.47 9.32 -21.51
C GLN A 298 8.39 10.42 -21.64
N SER A 299 8.05 11.08 -20.53
CA SER A 299 6.96 12.07 -20.40
C SER A 299 7.23 13.39 -21.14
N ASP A 300 8.48 13.61 -21.56
CA ASP A 300 8.91 14.73 -22.40
C ASP A 300 8.83 14.43 -23.91
N ASN A 301 8.48 13.21 -24.29
CA ASN A 301 8.33 12.83 -25.70
C ASN A 301 7.12 13.55 -26.34
N PRO A 302 7.25 14.12 -27.56
CA PRO A 302 6.17 14.85 -28.24
C PRO A 302 4.87 14.05 -28.44
N GLU A 303 4.94 12.74 -28.70
CA GLU A 303 3.77 11.88 -28.89
C GLU A 303 3.03 11.67 -27.56
N ILE A 304 3.77 11.39 -26.49
CA ILE A 304 3.24 11.26 -25.13
C ILE A 304 2.59 12.57 -24.69
N ILE A 305 3.25 13.72 -24.89
CA ILE A 305 2.71 15.05 -24.57
C ILE A 305 1.41 15.32 -25.34
N LYS A 306 1.34 14.95 -26.62
CA LYS A 306 0.13 15.14 -27.43
C LYS A 306 -1.03 14.34 -26.86
N LEU A 307 -0.83 13.05 -26.59
CA LEU A 307 -1.86 12.19 -26.00
C LEU A 307 -2.27 12.67 -24.60
N ALA A 308 -1.31 13.06 -23.76
CA ALA A 308 -1.57 13.57 -22.43
C ALA A 308 -2.46 14.83 -22.43
N LYS A 309 -2.26 15.73 -23.41
CA LYS A 309 -3.13 16.91 -23.60
C LYS A 309 -4.56 16.56 -24.01
N GLU A 310 -4.77 15.43 -24.67
CA GLU A 310 -6.10 14.96 -25.06
C GLU A 310 -6.80 14.27 -23.87
N LEU A 311 -6.08 13.42 -23.15
CA LEU A 311 -6.63 12.58 -22.06
C LEU A 311 -6.83 13.35 -20.74
N LYS A 312 -5.86 14.19 -20.34
CA LYS A 312 -5.86 15.14 -19.21
C LYS A 312 -6.08 14.60 -17.79
N THR A 313 -6.78 13.49 -17.63
CA THR A 313 -7.26 12.98 -16.33
C THR A 313 -6.75 11.57 -16.08
N PRO A 314 -6.53 11.15 -14.82
CA PRO A 314 -6.12 9.79 -14.50
C PRO A 314 -7.07 8.74 -15.09
N LYS A 315 -8.39 8.98 -15.03
CA LYS A 315 -9.39 8.03 -15.57
C LYS A 315 -9.28 7.86 -17.08
N ALA A 316 -9.20 8.95 -17.82
CA ALA A 316 -9.11 8.87 -19.28
C ALA A 316 -7.78 8.21 -19.71
N ILE A 317 -6.68 8.49 -18.98
CA ILE A 317 -5.40 7.83 -19.22
C ILE A 317 -5.50 6.34 -18.94
N TYR A 318 -6.07 5.94 -17.81
CA TYR A 318 -6.30 4.53 -17.47
C TYR A 318 -7.13 3.81 -18.54
N ASP A 319 -8.25 4.41 -18.97
CA ASP A 319 -9.13 3.81 -19.98
C ASP A 319 -8.43 3.66 -21.33
N PHE A 320 -7.64 4.67 -21.71
CA PHE A 320 -6.82 4.60 -22.91
C PHE A 320 -5.81 3.45 -22.81
N VAL A 321 -5.00 3.40 -21.74
CA VAL A 321 -3.95 2.37 -21.57
C VAL A 321 -4.54 0.96 -21.55
N SER A 322 -5.56 0.73 -20.73
CA SER A 322 -6.20 -0.59 -20.57
C SER A 322 -6.86 -1.11 -21.86
N THR A 323 -7.34 -0.20 -22.71
CA THR A 323 -7.95 -0.55 -24.01
C THR A 323 -6.92 -0.71 -25.12
N LYS A 324 -5.93 0.19 -25.15
CA LYS A 324 -4.92 0.33 -26.21
C LYS A 324 -3.95 -0.84 -26.21
N LEU A 325 -3.40 -1.19 -25.05
CA LEU A 325 -2.43 -2.27 -24.92
C LEU A 325 -3.12 -3.63 -24.84
N LYS A 326 -2.46 -4.67 -25.34
CA LYS A 326 -2.83 -6.09 -25.16
C LYS A 326 -1.71 -6.81 -24.43
N TYR A 327 -2.12 -7.62 -23.46
CA TYR A 327 -1.21 -8.35 -22.61
C TYR A 327 -0.61 -9.54 -23.37
N ASP A 328 0.72 -9.64 -23.37
CA ASP A 328 1.46 -10.75 -23.98
C ASP A 328 1.98 -11.71 -22.91
N PHE A 329 1.21 -12.78 -22.68
CA PHE A 329 1.53 -13.84 -21.73
C PHE A 329 2.86 -14.54 -22.04
N GLN A 330 3.30 -14.58 -23.31
CA GLN A 330 4.53 -15.26 -23.71
C GLN A 330 5.79 -14.48 -23.33
N ARG A 331 5.67 -13.15 -23.12
CA ARG A 331 6.77 -12.30 -22.65
C ARG A 331 7.03 -12.42 -21.15
N VAL A 332 6.13 -13.03 -20.38
CA VAL A 332 6.28 -13.16 -18.93
C VAL A 332 7.31 -14.24 -18.63
N GLN A 333 8.59 -13.87 -18.62
CA GLN A 333 9.72 -14.75 -18.36
C GLN A 333 10.85 -14.00 -17.63
N PRO A 334 11.76 -14.71 -16.94
CA PRO A 334 12.92 -14.08 -16.31
C PRO A 334 13.76 -13.27 -17.32
N ASN A 335 14.30 -12.14 -16.89
CA ASN A 335 15.18 -11.26 -17.68
C ASN A 335 14.54 -10.68 -18.97
N VAL A 336 13.21 -10.52 -19.01
CA VAL A 336 12.53 -9.85 -20.13
C VAL A 336 12.98 -8.39 -20.25
N GLU A 337 13.20 -7.92 -21.48
CA GLU A 337 13.47 -6.50 -21.76
C GLU A 337 12.22 -5.66 -21.48
N ARG A 338 12.32 -4.69 -20.57
CA ARG A 338 11.31 -3.65 -20.36
C ARG A 338 11.35 -2.62 -21.49
N PHE A 339 10.20 -2.34 -22.08
CA PHE A 339 10.09 -1.44 -23.24
C PHE A 339 9.96 0.03 -22.85
N GLY A 340 9.31 0.34 -21.73
CA GLY A 340 8.92 1.70 -21.36
C GLY A 340 7.75 2.24 -22.19
N ALA A 341 7.31 3.45 -21.86
CA ALA A 341 6.08 4.04 -22.39
C ALA A 341 6.06 4.21 -23.92
N LEU A 342 7.12 4.76 -24.50
CA LEU A 342 7.16 5.07 -25.94
C LEU A 342 7.13 3.81 -26.80
N LYS A 343 7.93 2.80 -26.47
CA LYS A 343 7.92 1.52 -27.19
C LYS A 343 6.60 0.79 -26.95
N ALA A 344 5.97 0.90 -25.77
CA ALA A 344 4.66 0.31 -25.51
C ALA A 344 3.58 0.85 -26.47
N LEU A 345 3.62 2.15 -26.83
CA LEU A 345 2.74 2.72 -27.86
C LEU A 345 2.99 2.18 -29.27
N GLN A 346 4.23 1.78 -29.58
CA GLN A 346 4.60 1.25 -30.90
C GLN A 346 4.28 -0.24 -31.02
N TYR A 347 4.38 -0.98 -29.91
CA TYR A 347 4.22 -2.43 -29.84
C TYR A 347 3.06 -2.80 -28.91
N GLU A 348 1.87 -2.31 -29.23
CA GLU A 348 0.68 -2.39 -28.38
C GLU A 348 0.27 -3.83 -28.02
N ASN A 349 0.59 -4.81 -28.87
CA ASN A 349 0.24 -6.21 -28.66
C ASN A 349 1.26 -7.00 -27.82
N ASN A 350 2.35 -6.35 -27.42
CA ASN A 350 3.48 -7.00 -26.78
C ASN A 350 3.69 -6.43 -25.38
N ALA A 351 2.65 -5.98 -24.67
CA ALA A 351 2.80 -5.35 -23.36
C ALA A 351 2.70 -6.37 -22.21
N ILE A 352 3.49 -6.19 -21.16
CA ILE A 352 3.28 -6.83 -19.84
C ILE A 352 3.04 -5.76 -18.78
N CYS A 353 2.88 -6.14 -17.51
CA CYS A 353 2.50 -5.23 -16.42
C CYS A 353 3.39 -3.96 -16.33
N MET A 354 4.68 -4.10 -16.65
CA MET A 354 5.61 -2.96 -16.72
C MET A 354 5.20 -1.94 -17.79
N GLU A 355 4.88 -2.35 -19.02
CA GLU A 355 4.51 -1.42 -20.10
C GLU A 355 3.16 -0.73 -19.85
N PHE A 356 2.19 -1.43 -19.28
CA PHE A 356 0.93 -0.84 -18.83
C PHE A 356 1.18 0.25 -17.79
N THR A 357 2.04 -0.03 -16.82
CA THR A 357 2.43 0.90 -15.75
C THR A 357 3.20 2.10 -16.31
N ASP A 358 4.20 1.85 -17.16
CA ASP A 358 5.06 2.88 -17.73
C ASP A 358 4.30 3.86 -18.60
N LEU A 359 3.43 3.35 -19.47
CA LEU A 359 2.62 4.21 -20.33
C LEU A 359 1.66 5.08 -19.51
N PHE A 360 1.03 4.51 -18.49
CA PHE A 360 0.19 5.28 -17.58
C PHE A 360 0.98 6.40 -16.88
N ILE A 361 2.17 6.09 -16.35
CA ILE A 361 3.02 7.05 -15.65
C ILE A 361 3.48 8.16 -16.60
N ALA A 362 4.00 7.84 -17.79
CA ALA A 362 4.49 8.83 -18.73
C ALA A 362 3.39 9.79 -19.19
N LEU A 363 2.19 9.27 -19.49
CA LEU A 363 1.02 10.08 -19.84
C LEU A 363 0.56 10.96 -18.68
N SER A 364 0.54 10.41 -17.46
CA SER A 364 0.14 11.17 -16.25
C SER A 364 1.12 12.31 -15.96
N ARG A 365 2.43 12.01 -15.97
CA ARG A 365 3.48 13.03 -15.77
C ARG A 365 3.43 14.12 -16.84
N ALA A 366 3.23 13.76 -18.11
CA ALA A 366 3.07 14.70 -19.20
C ALA A 366 1.79 15.56 -19.09
N ALA A 367 0.76 15.05 -18.42
CA ALA A 367 -0.46 15.79 -18.08
C ALA A 367 -0.32 16.65 -16.80
N GLY A 368 0.85 16.65 -16.14
CA GLY A 368 1.09 17.38 -14.90
C GLY A 368 0.57 16.67 -13.65
N ILE A 369 0.27 15.37 -13.73
CA ILE A 369 -0.19 14.55 -12.62
C ILE A 369 1.00 13.74 -12.10
N PRO A 370 1.44 13.94 -10.84
CA PRO A 370 2.49 13.13 -10.25
C PRO A 370 2.08 11.66 -10.26
N ALA A 371 2.93 10.79 -10.80
CA ALA A 371 2.67 9.37 -10.92
C ALA A 371 3.94 8.57 -10.69
N ARG A 372 3.83 7.38 -10.09
CA ARG A 372 4.96 6.52 -9.73
C ARG A 372 4.60 5.05 -9.93
N GLU A 373 5.61 4.22 -10.11
CA GLU A 373 5.44 2.77 -10.18
C GLU A 373 5.44 2.20 -8.76
N VAL A 374 4.65 1.15 -8.56
CA VAL A 374 4.75 0.24 -7.43
C VAL A 374 5.08 -1.14 -7.97
N ASN A 375 6.03 -1.80 -7.32
CA ASN A 375 6.43 -3.15 -7.66
C ASN A 375 6.28 -4.04 -6.41
N GLY A 376 5.67 -5.21 -6.57
CA GLY A 376 5.34 -6.07 -5.44
C GLY A 376 4.64 -7.37 -5.79
N PHE A 377 4.03 -7.99 -4.79
CA PHE A 377 3.29 -9.25 -4.94
C PHE A 377 1.80 -8.98 -5.20
N ALA A 378 1.20 -9.72 -6.13
CA ALA A 378 -0.23 -9.64 -6.39
C ALA A 378 -0.82 -11.07 -6.46
N TYR A 379 -1.83 -11.35 -5.65
CA TYR A 379 -2.48 -12.68 -5.63
C TYR A 379 -3.62 -12.76 -6.65
N THR A 380 -3.65 -13.82 -7.45
CA THR A 380 -4.78 -14.12 -8.33
C THR A 380 -4.97 -15.63 -8.47
N GLU A 381 -6.23 -16.03 -8.61
CA GLU A 381 -6.64 -17.42 -8.81
C GLU A 381 -6.62 -17.83 -10.29
N ASN A 382 -6.61 -16.86 -11.20
CA ASN A 382 -6.51 -17.15 -12.62
C ASN A 382 -5.05 -17.50 -12.98
N PRO A 383 -4.76 -18.74 -13.38
CA PRO A 383 -3.40 -19.20 -13.66
C PRO A 383 -2.75 -18.47 -14.83
N ASP A 384 -3.53 -17.92 -15.78
CA ASP A 384 -3.00 -17.25 -16.97
C ASP A 384 -2.43 -15.87 -16.64
N ILE A 385 -3.04 -15.15 -15.69
CA ILE A 385 -2.59 -13.82 -15.22
C ILE A 385 -1.84 -13.90 -13.90
N GLN A 386 -1.60 -15.11 -13.39
CA GLN A 386 -0.86 -15.33 -12.16
C GLN A 386 0.55 -14.78 -12.32
N PRO A 387 0.96 -13.77 -11.52
CA PRO A 387 2.34 -13.33 -11.56
C PRO A 387 3.18 -14.55 -11.23
N LEU A 388 4.21 -14.83 -12.04
CA LEU A 388 5.02 -16.03 -11.83
C LEU A 388 5.63 -16.08 -10.42
N SER A 389 5.56 -15.00 -9.60
CA SER A 389 5.76 -14.93 -8.12
C SER A 389 5.44 -16.20 -7.33
N LEU A 390 4.43 -16.98 -7.73
CA LEU A 390 4.06 -18.22 -7.06
C LEU A 390 5.04 -19.37 -7.34
N VAL A 391 5.74 -19.35 -8.48
CA VAL A 391 6.70 -20.37 -8.92
C VAL A 391 8.15 -19.82 -9.03
N ASN A 392 8.33 -18.55 -9.40
CA ASN A 392 9.58 -17.79 -9.58
C ASN A 392 9.41 -16.38 -9.01
N ASP A 393 10.46 -15.61 -8.71
CA ASP A 393 10.30 -14.24 -8.14
C ASP A 393 9.92 -13.17 -9.18
N VAL A 394 8.90 -13.42 -9.99
CA VAL A 394 8.37 -12.43 -10.94
C VAL A 394 7.26 -11.63 -10.25
N LEU A 395 7.58 -10.40 -9.94
CA LEU A 395 6.70 -9.44 -9.30
C LEU A 395 5.69 -8.84 -10.28
N HIS A 396 4.63 -8.25 -9.72
CA HIS A 396 3.67 -7.45 -10.45
C HIS A 396 4.02 -5.97 -10.33
N ALA A 397 3.74 -5.20 -11.38
CA ALA A 397 3.94 -3.76 -11.43
C ALA A 397 2.62 -3.05 -11.72
N TRP A 398 2.32 -2.02 -10.95
CA TRP A 398 1.13 -1.19 -11.13
C TRP A 398 1.43 0.28 -10.80
N PRO A 399 0.72 1.24 -11.40
CA PRO A 399 0.95 2.66 -11.12
C PRO A 399 0.16 3.18 -9.92
N GLU A 400 0.71 4.21 -9.29
CA GLU A 400 0.00 5.13 -8.41
C GLU A 400 0.00 6.52 -9.03
N TYR A 401 -1.13 7.24 -8.94
CA TYR A 401 -1.20 8.68 -9.22
C TYR A 401 -1.50 9.46 -7.94
N PHE A 402 -1.00 10.69 -7.83
CA PHE A 402 -1.31 11.53 -6.68
C PHE A 402 -2.66 12.24 -6.87
N ASP A 403 -3.60 11.97 -5.98
CA ASP A 403 -4.89 12.66 -5.89
C ASP A 403 -4.76 13.82 -4.91
N SER A 404 -4.77 15.06 -5.44
CA SER A 404 -4.61 16.26 -4.63
C SER A 404 -5.78 16.53 -3.68
N GLU A 405 -7.00 16.10 -4.03
CA GLU A 405 -8.18 16.29 -3.18
C GLU A 405 -8.12 15.38 -1.96
N LYS A 406 -7.66 14.13 -2.16
CA LYS A 406 -7.46 13.15 -1.09
C LYS A 406 -6.11 13.30 -0.38
N SER A 407 -5.19 14.09 -0.95
CA SER A 407 -3.80 14.23 -0.49
C SER A 407 -3.09 12.88 -0.34
N ALA A 408 -3.32 11.97 -1.28
CA ALA A 408 -2.86 10.59 -1.21
C ALA A 408 -2.46 10.04 -2.59
N TRP A 409 -1.50 9.12 -2.59
CA TRP A 409 -1.21 8.27 -3.75
C TRP A 409 -2.33 7.24 -3.89
N ILE A 410 -2.96 7.17 -5.06
CA ILE A 410 -4.07 6.25 -5.36
C ILE A 410 -3.55 5.17 -6.30
N PRO A 411 -3.52 3.91 -5.86
CA PRO A 411 -3.09 2.82 -6.72
C PRO A 411 -4.22 2.39 -7.64
N ILE A 412 -3.84 2.07 -8.87
CA ILE A 412 -4.74 1.55 -9.90
C ILE A 412 -4.00 0.44 -10.66
N ASP A 413 -4.73 -0.42 -11.38
CA ASP A 413 -4.11 -1.46 -12.20
C ASP A 413 -4.72 -1.56 -13.60
N PRO A 414 -4.12 -0.89 -14.61
CA PRO A 414 -4.59 -0.98 -15.98
C PRO A 414 -4.31 -2.36 -16.62
N THR A 415 -3.35 -3.12 -16.09
CA THR A 415 -3.03 -4.48 -16.53
C THR A 415 -4.18 -5.43 -16.18
N TRP A 416 -4.59 -5.44 -14.91
CA TRP A 416 -5.70 -6.28 -14.46
C TRP A 416 -7.02 -5.77 -14.99
N GLY A 417 -7.22 -4.46 -15.14
CA GLY A 417 -8.38 -3.91 -15.84
C GLY A 417 -8.55 -4.49 -17.26
N SER A 418 -7.45 -4.61 -18.00
CA SER A 418 -7.46 -5.17 -19.37
C SER A 418 -7.65 -6.70 -19.38
N THR A 419 -6.99 -7.42 -18.48
CA THR A 419 -6.89 -8.89 -18.51
C THR A 419 -8.02 -9.63 -17.77
N THR A 420 -8.81 -8.94 -16.95
CA THR A 420 -9.93 -9.54 -16.18
C THR A 420 -11.30 -9.31 -16.82
N GLY A 421 -11.35 -8.92 -18.09
CA GLY A 421 -12.61 -8.67 -18.80
C GLY A 421 -13.30 -7.37 -18.37
N GLY A 422 -12.52 -6.36 -17.95
CA GLY A 422 -13.02 -5.04 -17.61
C GLY A 422 -13.47 -4.89 -16.15
N VAL A 423 -12.97 -5.71 -15.22
CA VAL A 423 -13.15 -5.42 -13.79
C VAL A 423 -12.52 -4.06 -13.49
N ASP A 424 -13.22 -3.27 -12.69
CA ASP A 424 -12.78 -1.94 -12.31
C ASP A 424 -11.59 -2.01 -11.35
N TYR A 425 -10.40 -1.73 -11.88
CA TYR A 425 -9.16 -1.52 -11.13
C TYR A 425 -8.72 -0.05 -11.12
N PHE A 426 -9.64 0.87 -11.39
CA PHE A 426 -9.38 2.32 -11.31
C PHE A 426 -9.96 2.92 -10.04
N ASN A 427 -11.24 2.66 -9.74
CA ASN A 427 -11.87 3.23 -8.55
C ASN A 427 -11.52 2.43 -7.28
N LYS A 428 -10.97 1.24 -7.44
CA LYS A 428 -10.47 0.35 -6.40
C LYS A 428 -9.29 -0.45 -6.96
N LEU A 429 -8.37 -0.88 -6.12
CA LEU A 429 -7.35 -1.87 -6.50
C LEU A 429 -7.86 -3.26 -6.10
N ASP A 430 -7.75 -3.62 -4.83
CA ASP A 430 -8.41 -4.73 -4.12
C ASP A 430 -7.67 -4.96 -2.78
N LEU A 431 -7.73 -6.17 -2.22
CA LEU A 431 -7.01 -6.59 -1.02
C LEU A 431 -5.88 -7.59 -1.31
N ARG A 432 -5.43 -7.69 -2.57
CA ARG A 432 -4.52 -8.74 -3.07
C ARG A 432 -3.15 -8.22 -3.49
N HIS A 433 -2.97 -6.90 -3.51
CA HIS A 433 -1.72 -6.24 -3.86
C HIS A 433 -0.90 -5.88 -2.62
N PHE A 434 0.30 -6.44 -2.52
CA PHE A 434 1.27 -6.14 -1.49
C PHE A 434 2.48 -5.44 -2.09
N SER A 435 2.63 -4.15 -1.81
CA SER A 435 3.71 -3.29 -2.30
C SER A 435 5.05 -3.63 -1.63
N PHE A 436 6.09 -3.87 -2.42
CA PHE A 436 7.46 -4.06 -1.91
C PHE A 436 8.30 -2.78 -2.04
N VAL A 437 8.16 -2.08 -3.16
CA VAL A 437 8.93 -0.86 -3.48
C VAL A 437 8.08 0.09 -4.34
N MET A 438 8.34 1.38 -4.20
CA MET A 438 7.77 2.47 -5.01
C MET A 438 8.91 3.17 -5.76
N HIS A 439 8.70 3.44 -7.05
CA HIS A 439 9.64 4.16 -7.90
C HIS A 439 8.99 5.46 -8.38
N GLY A 440 9.34 6.59 -7.76
CA GLY A 440 8.90 7.91 -8.19
C GLY A 440 10.03 8.66 -8.90
N GLN A 441 11.24 8.58 -8.36
CA GLN A 441 12.40 9.33 -8.88
C GLN A 441 13.16 8.63 -9.99
N ASN A 442 13.24 7.29 -9.93
CA ASN A 442 14.04 6.49 -10.84
C ASN A 442 13.27 5.22 -11.20
N SER A 443 13.13 4.94 -12.48
CA SER A 443 12.36 3.82 -13.02
C SER A 443 12.98 2.44 -12.79
N LYS A 444 14.22 2.36 -12.26
CA LYS A 444 14.94 1.10 -11.99
C LYS A 444 15.26 0.87 -10.52
N PHE A 445 15.41 1.94 -9.74
CA PHE A 445 15.93 1.89 -8.39
C PHE A 445 14.98 2.56 -7.38
N PRO A 446 14.96 2.08 -6.13
CA PRO A 446 15.78 0.98 -5.60
C PRO A 446 15.24 -0.41 -6.00
N TYR A 447 16.03 -1.48 -5.82
CA TYR A 447 15.59 -2.80 -6.26
C TYR A 447 14.52 -3.40 -5.34
N ALA A 448 13.48 -4.00 -5.93
CA ALA A 448 12.49 -4.77 -5.19
C ALA A 448 13.09 -6.05 -4.57
N ALA A 449 12.43 -6.57 -3.52
CA ALA A 449 12.76 -7.88 -2.96
C ALA A 449 12.63 -8.98 -4.03
N GLY A 450 13.54 -9.95 -4.06
CA GLY A 450 13.62 -10.96 -5.14
C GLY A 450 14.53 -10.58 -6.31
N SER A 451 14.94 -9.32 -6.45
CA SER A 451 15.93 -8.91 -7.46
C SER A 451 17.39 -9.17 -7.05
N TYR A 452 17.64 -9.48 -5.78
CA TYR A 452 18.97 -9.66 -5.18
C TYR A 452 19.49 -11.08 -5.40
N LYS A 453 19.69 -11.46 -6.66
CA LYS A 453 20.11 -12.81 -7.05
C LYS A 453 21.62 -12.93 -7.23
N LEU A 454 22.20 -14.04 -6.76
CA LEU A 454 23.58 -14.43 -7.04
C LEU A 454 23.62 -15.78 -7.79
N GLY A 455 24.53 -15.90 -8.78
CA GLY A 455 24.79 -17.15 -9.50
C GLY A 455 23.93 -17.38 -10.76
N THR A 456 24.14 -18.53 -11.41
CA THR A 456 23.54 -18.88 -12.72
C THR A 456 22.20 -19.61 -12.63
N ASN A 457 21.81 -20.12 -11.45
CA ASN A 457 20.53 -20.77 -11.17
C ASN A 457 19.93 -20.19 -9.88
N PRO A 458 19.32 -18.98 -9.95
CA PRO A 458 18.76 -18.34 -8.78
C PRO A 458 17.60 -19.15 -8.19
N GLN A 459 17.64 -19.37 -6.87
CA GLN A 459 16.53 -19.97 -6.12
C GLN A 459 15.40 -18.96 -5.91
N LYS A 460 14.24 -19.41 -5.44
CA LYS A 460 13.12 -18.54 -5.05
C LYS A 460 13.44 -17.84 -3.71
N ASP A 461 13.26 -16.52 -3.65
CA ASP A 461 13.58 -15.68 -2.48
C ASP A 461 12.37 -14.95 -1.89
N VAL A 462 11.26 -14.87 -2.62
CA VAL A 462 10.04 -14.20 -2.20
C VAL A 462 9.00 -15.24 -1.84
N PHE A 463 8.71 -15.36 -0.55
CA PHE A 463 7.67 -16.26 -0.04
C PHE A 463 6.55 -15.42 0.55
N VAL A 464 5.39 -15.40 -0.10
CA VAL A 464 4.18 -14.73 0.38
C VAL A 464 3.03 -15.71 0.40
N SER A 465 2.25 -15.71 1.47
CA SER A 465 1.06 -16.56 1.64
C SER A 465 0.03 -15.86 2.50
N PHE A 466 -1.23 -16.26 2.41
CA PHE A 466 -2.25 -15.79 3.36
C PHE A 466 -1.83 -16.10 4.80
N GLY A 467 -2.06 -15.15 5.69
CA GLY A 467 -1.62 -15.24 7.08
C GLY A 467 -2.61 -14.66 8.06
N GLU A 468 -2.24 -14.68 9.33
CA GLU A 468 -2.95 -14.02 10.43
C GLU A 468 -2.11 -12.87 10.98
N LEU A 469 -2.75 -11.98 11.76
CA LEU A 469 -2.01 -10.91 12.42
C LEU A 469 -1.02 -11.46 13.46
N PRO A 470 0.17 -10.84 13.58
CA PRO A 470 1.13 -11.25 14.59
C PRO A 470 0.60 -10.94 15.99
N LYS A 471 1.02 -11.74 16.97
CA LYS A 471 0.65 -11.54 18.39
C LYS A 471 1.20 -10.22 18.93
N GLU A 472 2.45 -9.90 18.58
CA GLU A 472 3.08 -8.64 18.95
C GLU A 472 2.85 -7.58 17.86
N ARG A 473 2.11 -6.53 18.20
CA ARG A 473 1.76 -5.43 17.27
C ARG A 473 2.17 -4.05 17.76
N ASN A 474 2.54 -3.95 19.03
CA ASN A 474 2.86 -2.69 19.67
C ASN A 474 4.37 -2.57 19.83
N THR A 475 4.92 -1.46 19.36
CA THR A 475 6.32 -1.12 19.61
C THR A 475 6.50 -0.59 21.03
N LYS A 476 7.49 -1.13 21.76
CA LYS A 476 8.03 -0.50 22.97
C LYS A 476 9.33 0.22 22.62
N LEU A 477 9.36 1.52 22.88
CA LEU A 477 10.55 2.33 22.67
C LEU A 477 11.56 2.12 23.79
N LEU A 478 12.85 2.20 23.46
CA LEU A 478 13.93 2.30 24.44
C LEU A 478 14.58 3.68 24.33
N LEU A 479 14.93 4.25 25.47
CA LEU A 479 15.58 5.56 25.57
C LEU A 479 16.97 5.38 26.18
N ASN A 480 18.00 5.82 25.45
CA ASN A 480 19.34 5.98 25.98
C ASN A 480 19.68 7.47 26.00
N ALA A 481 20.41 7.91 27.02
CA ALA A 481 20.95 9.26 27.04
C ALA A 481 22.29 9.28 27.77
N LYS A 482 23.16 10.22 27.38
CA LYS A 482 24.47 10.45 28.00
C LYS A 482 24.86 11.92 27.87
N LEU A 483 25.66 12.41 28.81
CA LEU A 483 26.25 13.73 28.70
C LEU A 483 27.51 13.65 27.83
N SER A 484 27.64 14.59 26.87
CA SER A 484 28.91 14.78 26.17
C SER A 484 29.97 15.27 27.18
N GLY A 485 31.22 14.84 26.99
CA GLY A 485 32.30 15.03 27.97
C GLY A 485 32.40 16.48 28.50
N TRP A 486 32.70 16.60 29.80
CA TRP A 486 32.76 17.89 30.48
C TRP A 486 34.01 18.68 30.07
N ILE A 487 33.80 19.89 29.52
CA ILE A 487 34.86 20.88 29.27
C ILE A 487 34.59 22.10 30.17
N PRO A 488 35.57 22.56 30.97
CA PRO A 488 35.41 23.78 31.77
C PRO A 488 35.06 24.99 30.89
N LEU A 489 34.14 25.84 31.37
CA LEU A 489 33.69 27.09 30.70
C LEU A 489 32.91 26.92 29.38
N VAL A 490 32.50 25.70 29.00
CA VAL A 490 31.71 25.43 27.79
C VAL A 490 30.35 24.83 28.15
N SER A 491 29.33 25.04 27.31
CA SER A 491 28.04 24.36 27.43
C SER A 491 28.17 22.86 27.16
N ASN A 492 27.68 22.03 28.09
CA ASN A 492 27.61 20.59 27.87
C ASN A 492 26.41 20.25 27.00
N LYS A 493 26.46 19.11 26.31
CA LYS A 493 25.33 18.60 25.54
C LYS A 493 24.81 17.33 26.20
N LEU A 494 23.49 17.16 26.18
CA LEU A 494 22.87 15.87 26.41
C LEU A 494 22.65 15.22 25.05
N GLU A 495 23.31 14.09 24.80
CA GLU A 495 23.03 13.23 23.66
C GLU A 495 21.98 12.19 24.08
N PHE A 496 20.93 12.04 23.28
CA PHE A 496 19.90 11.03 23.51
C PHE A 496 19.58 10.24 22.24
N GLU A 497 19.17 9.01 22.43
CA GLU A 497 18.84 8.04 21.39
C GLU A 497 17.50 7.38 21.73
N ILE A 498 16.58 7.39 20.76
CA ILE A 498 15.28 6.73 20.83
C ILE A 498 15.35 5.53 19.91
N ILE A 499 15.19 4.33 20.44
CA ILE A 499 15.34 3.07 19.71
C ILE A 499 13.97 2.41 19.57
N ASN A 500 13.61 2.04 18.34
CA ASN A 500 12.46 1.21 18.04
C ASN A 500 12.93 -0.24 17.83
N ASN A 501 12.78 -1.07 18.86
CA ASN A 501 13.00 -2.51 18.77
C ASN A 501 11.73 -3.31 18.42
N GLY A 502 10.61 -2.62 18.20
CA GLY A 502 9.33 -3.24 17.93
C GLY A 502 9.12 -3.57 16.46
N PRO A 503 8.04 -4.29 16.16
CA PRO A 503 7.76 -4.79 14.80
C PRO A 503 7.19 -3.72 13.86
N THR A 504 6.78 -2.56 14.37
CA THR A 504 6.05 -1.52 13.61
C THR A 504 6.77 -0.17 13.61
N ALA A 505 6.62 0.57 12.51
CA ALA A 505 7.04 1.97 12.45
C ALA A 505 6.17 2.85 13.37
N ILE A 506 6.78 3.90 13.92
CA ILE A 506 6.07 4.96 14.64
C ILE A 506 6.18 6.25 13.84
N TYR A 507 5.06 6.95 13.68
CA TYR A 507 4.97 8.18 12.90
C TYR A 507 4.69 9.40 13.77
N ASN A 508 5.21 10.56 13.34
CA ASN A 508 4.96 11.87 13.95
C ASN A 508 5.23 11.89 15.47
N LEU A 509 6.38 11.37 15.88
CA LEU A 509 6.78 11.30 17.28
C LEU A 509 7.38 12.64 17.73
N THR A 510 6.92 13.19 18.85
CA THR A 510 7.39 14.46 19.41
C THR A 510 8.04 14.24 20.77
N PRO A 511 9.37 14.13 20.85
CA PRO A 511 10.09 14.06 22.12
C PRO A 511 9.95 15.36 22.91
N LYS A 512 9.61 15.25 24.20
CA LYS A 512 9.59 16.37 25.12
C LYS A 512 10.83 16.35 26.00
N VAL A 513 11.48 17.50 26.13
CA VAL A 513 12.65 17.65 26.99
C VAL A 513 12.34 18.61 28.13
N TYR A 514 12.66 18.23 29.35
CA TYR A 514 12.48 19.03 30.54
C TYR A 514 13.84 19.36 31.17
N PHE A 515 14.05 20.63 31.46
CA PHE A 515 15.12 21.09 32.34
C PHE A 515 14.52 21.27 33.73
N ASP A 516 14.90 20.37 34.64
CA ASP A 516 14.25 20.17 35.94
C ASP A 516 12.74 19.93 35.80
N LYS A 517 11.92 20.97 35.98
CA LYS A 517 10.44 20.91 35.84
C LYS A 517 9.90 21.68 34.64
N THR A 518 10.77 22.40 33.92
CA THR A 518 10.36 23.29 32.84
C THR A 518 10.55 22.60 31.50
N GLU A 519 9.48 22.49 30.71
CA GLU A 519 9.55 21.98 29.34
C GLU A 519 10.33 22.95 28.44
N VAL A 520 11.27 22.41 27.68
CA VAL A 520 12.06 23.13 26.69
C VAL A 520 11.52 22.77 25.33
N ASN A 521 11.10 23.78 24.58
CA ASN A 521 10.67 23.55 23.21
C ASN A 521 11.89 23.24 22.33
N THR A 522 11.98 22.01 21.86
CA THR A 522 13.02 21.54 20.94
C THR A 522 12.60 21.65 19.47
N ASN A 523 11.34 22.01 19.17
CA ASN A 523 10.73 21.98 17.84
C ASN A 523 11.06 20.70 17.04
N THR A 524 11.29 19.58 17.73
CA THR A 524 11.75 18.34 17.12
C THR A 524 10.56 17.41 16.92
N THR A 525 10.20 17.20 15.66
CA THR A 525 9.24 16.17 15.25
C THR A 525 9.97 15.12 14.43
N ILE A 526 9.86 13.87 14.85
CA ILE A 526 10.41 12.71 14.15
C ILE A 526 9.28 12.17 13.28
N ASN A 527 9.37 12.41 11.97
CA ASN A 527 8.33 12.02 11.02
C ASN A 527 8.09 10.50 11.02
N ASN A 528 9.17 9.72 11.09
CA ASN A 528 9.14 8.27 11.13
C ASN A 528 10.29 7.73 12.01
N LEU A 529 10.00 6.68 12.76
CA LEU A 529 10.96 5.85 13.47
C LEU A 529 10.65 4.39 13.12
N LEU A 530 11.40 3.85 12.19
CA LEU A 530 11.18 2.53 11.57
C LEU A 530 11.46 1.36 12.53
N PRO A 531 10.94 0.15 12.26
CA PRO A 531 11.30 -1.05 13.00
C PRO A 531 12.82 -1.27 12.99
N PHE A 532 13.37 -1.66 14.13
CA PHE A 532 14.81 -1.93 14.32
C PHE A 532 15.75 -0.74 14.04
N SER A 533 15.23 0.49 14.00
CA SER A 533 16.03 1.69 13.81
C SER A 533 16.11 2.56 15.07
N SER A 534 16.97 3.58 15.03
CA SER A 534 17.19 4.51 16.14
C SER A 534 17.25 5.95 15.66
N TYR A 535 16.73 6.88 16.45
CA TYR A 535 16.87 8.32 16.24
C TYR A 535 17.82 8.90 17.28
N LYS A 536 18.86 9.61 16.83
CA LYS A 536 19.86 10.26 17.69
C LYS A 536 19.74 11.78 17.57
N SER A 537 19.76 12.46 18.70
CA SER A 537 19.79 13.92 18.75
C SER A 537 20.56 14.42 19.98
N SER A 538 20.86 15.71 20.01
CA SER A 538 21.57 16.34 21.12
C SER A 538 20.92 17.67 21.47
N ILE A 539 20.84 17.98 22.76
CA ILE A 539 20.36 19.27 23.26
C ILE A 539 21.44 19.96 24.08
N ASP A 540 21.61 21.26 23.84
CA ASP A 540 22.52 22.11 24.61
C ASP A 540 21.98 22.36 26.02
N ILE A 541 22.81 22.08 27.02
CA ILE A 541 22.51 22.39 28.41
C ILE A 541 22.96 23.83 28.69
N PRO A 542 22.05 24.72 29.16
CA PRO A 542 22.39 26.10 29.42
C PRO A 542 23.54 26.23 30.42
N PHE A 543 24.55 27.01 30.06
CA PHE A 543 25.70 27.30 30.90
C PHE A 543 25.56 28.65 31.61
N SER A 544 26.04 28.71 32.84
CA SER A 544 26.29 29.96 33.55
C SER A 544 27.46 29.79 34.52
N PHE A 545 28.24 30.86 34.75
CA PHE A 545 29.45 30.79 35.56
C PHE A 545 29.20 30.31 37.01
N LEU A 546 28.08 30.73 37.63
CA LEU A 546 27.67 30.26 38.95
C LEU A 546 26.70 29.06 38.88
N ALA A 547 26.59 28.41 37.71
CA ALA A 547 25.66 27.31 37.44
C ALA A 547 24.18 27.61 37.77
N THR A 548 23.79 28.88 37.87
CA THR A 548 22.43 29.33 38.21
C THR A 548 21.40 29.03 37.12
N LYS A 549 21.82 29.06 35.84
CA LYS A 549 21.00 28.71 34.69
C LYS A 549 21.13 27.24 34.27
N THR A 550 22.08 26.52 34.86
CA THR A 550 22.30 25.10 34.53
C THR A 550 21.32 24.26 35.33
N PRO A 551 20.48 23.44 34.67
CA PRO A 551 19.49 22.61 35.38
C PRO A 551 20.19 21.53 36.20
N ASP A 552 19.56 21.05 37.27
CA ASP A 552 20.08 19.93 38.06
C ASP A 552 19.89 18.59 37.33
N THR A 553 18.80 18.48 36.58
CA THR A 553 18.40 17.29 35.84
C THR A 553 17.87 17.66 34.46
N VAL A 554 18.14 16.80 33.49
CA VAL A 554 17.48 16.86 32.18
C VAL A 554 16.69 15.57 32.03
N LYS A 555 15.40 15.70 31.71
CA LYS A 555 14.50 14.58 31.46
C LYS A 555 14.04 14.59 30.01
N VAL A 556 14.16 13.45 29.35
CA VAL A 556 13.61 13.22 28.00
C VAL A 556 12.41 12.30 28.15
N LEU A 557 11.25 12.75 27.69
CA LEU A 557 9.98 12.03 27.70
C LEU A 557 9.53 11.79 26.26
N VAL A 558 9.27 10.53 25.93
CA VAL A 558 8.82 10.09 24.61
C VAL A 558 7.69 9.10 24.81
N GLN A 559 6.47 9.50 24.47
CA GLN A 559 5.24 8.75 24.78
C GLN A 559 5.17 8.38 26.28
N ASP A 560 5.22 7.09 26.59
CA ASP A 560 5.16 6.49 27.93
C ASP A 560 6.54 6.22 28.55
N GLN A 561 7.63 6.47 27.81
CA GLN A 561 9.00 6.23 28.25
C GLN A 561 9.68 7.53 28.68
N GLU A 562 10.39 7.51 29.81
CA GLU A 562 11.21 8.63 30.26
C GLU A 562 12.59 8.22 30.72
N ILE A 563 13.57 9.10 30.50
CA ILE A 563 14.92 8.98 31.05
C ILE A 563 15.32 10.31 31.68
N THR A 564 15.83 10.25 32.92
CA THR A 564 16.30 11.44 33.65
C THR A 564 17.78 11.31 33.94
N ILE A 565 18.55 12.31 33.53
CA ILE A 565 20.00 12.38 33.74
C ILE A 565 20.34 13.57 34.62
N LYS A 566 21.18 13.34 35.63
CA LYS A 566 21.76 14.40 36.47
C LYS A 566 22.82 15.13 35.68
N THR A 567 22.78 16.46 35.68
CA THR A 567 23.79 17.29 35.02
C THR A 567 25.05 17.45 35.87
N THR A 568 26.05 18.13 35.31
CA THR A 568 27.29 18.50 36.00
C THR A 568 27.20 19.83 36.75
N LYS A 569 25.99 20.29 37.13
CA LYS A 569 25.77 21.61 37.78
C LYS A 569 26.65 21.79 39.03
N LYS A 570 26.73 20.75 39.88
CA LYS A 570 27.52 20.80 41.13
C LYS A 570 29.01 20.89 40.86
N GLU A 571 29.49 20.09 39.91
CA GLU A 571 30.87 20.08 39.46
C GLU A 571 31.24 21.46 38.90
N ILE A 572 30.43 22.01 37.98
CA ILE A 572 30.63 23.34 37.40
C ILE A 572 30.75 24.40 38.50
N LEU A 573 29.85 24.39 39.49
CA LEU A 573 29.88 25.35 40.59
C LEU A 573 31.18 25.24 41.41
N ILE A 574 31.60 24.03 41.78
CA ILE A 574 32.82 23.79 42.56
C ILE A 574 34.06 24.26 41.79
N TYR A 575 34.19 23.86 40.52
CA TYR A 575 35.35 24.22 39.70
C TYR A 575 35.43 25.72 39.43
N ASN A 576 34.31 26.38 39.15
CA ASN A 576 34.30 27.82 38.90
C ASN A 576 34.60 28.61 40.17
N LEU A 577 34.11 28.17 41.35
CA LEU A 577 34.49 28.79 42.63
C LEU A 577 35.97 28.60 42.95
N LEU A 578 36.53 27.40 42.70
CA LEU A 578 37.96 27.15 42.82
C LEU A 578 38.78 28.03 41.86
N PHE A 579 38.31 28.22 40.63
CA PHE A 579 38.94 29.11 39.65
C PHE A 579 38.95 30.56 40.14
N VAL A 580 37.82 31.09 40.61
CA VAL A 580 37.75 32.44 41.21
C VAL A 580 38.71 32.55 42.41
N PHE A 581 38.73 31.54 43.27
CA PHE A 581 39.61 31.50 44.44
C PHE A 581 41.09 31.57 44.05
N ILE A 582 41.53 30.76 43.07
CA ILE A 582 42.90 30.74 42.56
C ILE A 582 43.26 32.09 41.91
N VAL A 583 42.37 32.67 41.10
CA VAL A 583 42.58 33.97 40.46
C VAL A 583 42.68 35.08 41.50
N THR A 584 41.81 35.07 42.51
CA THR A 584 41.80 36.06 43.60
C THR A 584 43.08 35.96 44.43
N ILE A 585 43.53 34.76 44.78
CA ILE A 585 44.83 34.54 45.45
C ILE A 585 45.95 35.08 44.57
N SER A 586 45.96 34.76 43.28
CA SER A 586 47.01 35.20 42.36
C SER A 586 47.07 36.73 42.27
N ILE A 587 45.93 37.41 42.24
CA ILE A 587 45.83 38.88 42.26
C ILE A 587 46.34 39.43 43.60
N ILE A 588 45.90 38.88 44.73
CA ILE A 588 46.35 39.31 46.08
C ILE A 588 47.87 39.15 46.21
N VAL A 589 48.41 38.00 45.81
CA VAL A 589 49.85 37.73 45.79
C VAL A 589 50.58 38.77 44.92
N THR A 590 50.08 39.03 43.71
CA THR A 590 50.66 40.03 42.80
C THR A 590 50.63 41.44 43.39
N ILE A 591 49.54 41.84 44.06
CA ILE A 591 49.40 43.12 44.76
C ILE A 591 50.37 43.20 45.95
N LEU A 592 50.48 42.15 46.76
CA LEU A 592 51.40 42.08 47.90
C LEU A 592 52.87 42.16 47.47
N PHE A 593 53.21 41.54 46.33
CA PHE A 593 54.50 41.70 45.66
C PHE A 593 54.73 43.13 45.17
N ARG A 594 53.75 43.76 44.49
CA ARG A 594 53.83 45.15 44.00
C ARG A 594 53.94 46.19 45.13
N LEU A 595 53.26 45.98 46.25
CA LEU A 595 53.28 46.87 47.42
C LEU A 595 54.50 46.67 48.34
N LYS A 596 55.50 45.86 47.92
CA LYS A 596 56.73 45.53 48.69
C LYS A 596 56.48 44.95 50.10
N LYS A 597 55.27 44.45 50.41
CA LYS A 597 54.95 43.84 51.72
C LYS A 597 55.39 42.37 51.84
N TRP A 598 55.79 41.72 50.74
CA TRP A 598 56.38 40.38 50.73
C TRP A 598 57.75 40.38 50.05
N LYS A 599 58.80 40.04 50.82
CA LYS A 599 60.13 39.67 50.30
C LYS A 599 60.19 38.14 50.20
N LEU A 600 60.74 37.61 49.09
CA LEU A 600 60.82 36.17 48.75
C LEU A 600 61.43 35.25 49.82
N THR A 601 62.06 35.78 50.87
CA THR A 601 62.77 35.01 51.90
C THR A 601 61.88 34.29 52.91
N LYS A 602 60.57 34.57 53.01
CA LYS A 602 59.67 33.88 53.96
C LYS A 602 58.85 32.71 53.38
N ILE A 603 58.87 32.49 52.06
CA ILE A 603 58.06 31.43 51.41
C ILE A 603 58.63 30.03 51.66
N GLY A 604 59.95 29.91 51.84
CA GLY A 604 60.61 28.61 52.08
C GLY A 604 60.33 27.97 53.46
N GLN A 605 59.86 28.74 54.46
CA GLN A 605 59.60 28.19 55.80
C GLN A 605 58.18 27.62 55.97
N ALA A 606 57.17 28.15 55.27
CA ALA A 606 55.79 27.67 55.39
C ALA A 606 55.55 26.32 54.66
N PHE A 607 56.23 26.08 53.54
CA PHE A 607 56.13 24.81 52.81
C PHE A 607 56.78 23.61 53.52
N ARG A 608 57.68 23.85 54.49
CA ARG A 608 58.30 22.76 55.28
C ARG A 608 57.41 22.19 56.37
N VAL A 609 56.38 22.91 56.82
CA VAL A 609 55.50 22.44 57.91
C VAL A 609 54.43 21.46 57.40
N PHE A 610 53.99 21.58 56.15
CA PHE A 610 52.89 20.74 55.62
C PHE A 610 53.35 19.37 55.09
N ILE A 611 54.63 19.21 54.76
CA ILE A 611 55.17 17.94 54.22
C ILE A 611 55.58 16.96 55.34
N HIS A 612 55.63 17.39 56.61
CA HIS A 612 56.13 16.58 57.73
C HIS A 612 55.06 15.86 58.59
N SER A 613 53.76 15.98 58.33
CA SER A 613 52.72 15.29 59.14
C SER A 613 52.14 14.00 58.52
N GLY A 614 52.66 13.53 57.38
CA GLY A 614 52.02 12.44 56.60
C GLY A 614 52.78 11.11 56.50
N LYS A 615 53.87 10.89 57.24
CA LYS A 615 54.60 9.59 57.21
C LYS A 615 54.70 8.96 58.60
N ALA A 616 53.63 8.29 59.03
CA ALA A 616 53.74 7.22 60.01
C ALA A 616 54.26 5.96 59.27
N LYS A 617 55.44 5.48 59.68
CA LYS A 617 56.06 4.24 59.21
C LYS A 617 55.61 3.11 60.16
N PRO A 618 55.33 1.88 59.68
CA PRO A 618 54.96 0.77 60.55
C PRO A 618 56.21 0.23 61.28
N GLU A 619 56.12 0.06 62.59
CA GLU A 619 57.13 -0.66 63.39
C GLU A 619 56.95 -2.16 63.22
N SER A 620 57.96 -2.82 62.66
CA SER A 620 58.18 -4.26 62.75
C SER A 620 59.13 -4.54 63.91
N THR A 621 58.62 -5.18 64.95
CA THR A 621 59.42 -5.77 66.03
C THR A 621 60.02 -7.09 65.58
N SER A 622 61.35 -7.18 65.55
CA SER A 622 62.07 -8.45 65.67
C SER A 622 63.38 -8.21 66.41
N GLU A 623 63.48 -8.69 67.64
CA GLU A 623 64.75 -8.88 68.33
C GLU A 623 64.75 -10.27 68.96
N ASN A 624 65.71 -11.10 68.51
CA ASN A 624 66.03 -12.40 69.05
C ASN A 624 67.00 -12.22 70.23
N ARG A 625 66.59 -12.61 71.44
CA ARG A 625 67.36 -13.50 72.32
C ARG A 625 66.50 -14.00 73.48
#